data_AF-W1V9S4-F1
#
_entry.id   AF-W1V9S4-F1
#
_cell.length_a   1.000
_cell.length_b   1.000
_cell.length_c   1.000
_cell.angle_alpha   90.00
_cell.angle_beta   90.00
_cell.angle_gamma   90.00
#
_symmetry.space_group_name_H-M   'P 1'
#
loop_
_entity.id
_entity.type
_entity.pdbx_description
1 polymer ?
#
loop_
_entity_poly.entity_id
_entity_poly.type
_entity_poly.pdbx_seq_one_letter_code
_entity_poly.pdbx_strand_id
1 'polypeptide(L)'
;MTSYAPPTCTPDQAADLRKDLEATGWGVDAVAHLLGEVADAALRREIRLPALRALGRVLAEDRSAGATPTPTAVLTALFMLGQAVPARELDWALRRTRTAGAVA
;
A
#
# COMPACT_ATOMS: atom_id res chain seq x y z
N MET A 1 21.82 5.44 20.83
CA MET A 1 20.61 4.97 20.14
C MET A 1 19.46 5.84 20.63
N THR A 2 18.87 6.65 19.77
CA THR A 2 17.68 7.44 20.10
C THR A 2 16.48 6.50 20.07
N SER A 3 15.89 6.24 21.25
CA SER A 3 14.62 5.52 21.32
C SER A 3 13.51 6.49 20.90
N TYR A 4 12.78 6.15 19.84
CA TYR A 4 11.55 6.87 19.50
C TYR A 4 10.42 6.40 20.41
N ALA A 5 9.52 7.31 20.77
CA ALA A 5 8.28 6.94 21.43
C ALA A 5 7.49 6.00 20.49
N PRO A 6 6.78 4.99 21.02
CA PRO A 6 5.93 4.15 20.19
C PRO A 6 4.83 5.01 19.56
N PRO A 7 4.45 4.75 18.30
CA PRO A 7 3.33 5.46 17.67
C PRO A 7 2.04 5.19 18.44
N THR A 8 1.27 6.24 18.71
CA THR A 8 -0.05 6.16 19.37
C THR A 8 -1.16 6.43 18.37
N CYS A 9 -2.30 5.76 18.52
CA CYS A 9 -3.47 5.96 17.66
C CYS A 9 -4.72 6.08 18.53
N THR A 10 -5.51 7.11 18.29
CA THR A 10 -6.82 7.30 18.93
C THR A 10 -7.87 6.36 18.32
N PRO A 11 -8.97 6.05 19.05
CA PRO A 11 -10.05 5.25 18.51
C PRO A 11 -10.65 5.80 17.20
N ASP A 12 -10.75 7.13 17.08
CA ASP A 12 -11.29 7.78 15.88
C ASP A 12 -10.33 7.65 14.69
N GLN A 13 -9.03 7.84 14.90
CA GLN A 13 -8.01 7.59 13.87
C GLN A 13 -8.04 6.13 13.38
N ALA A 14 -8.17 5.17 14.30
CA ALA A 14 -8.28 3.76 13.95
C ALA A 14 -9.56 3.45 13.17
N ALA A 15 -10.69 4.07 13.54
CA ALA A 15 -11.96 3.90 12.85
C ALA A 15 -11.92 4.47 11.42
N ASP A 16 -11.28 5.62 11.22
CA ASP A 16 -11.16 6.20 9.89
C ASP A 16 -10.18 5.44 9.00
N LEU A 17 -9.06 4.97 9.54
CA LEU A 17 -8.15 4.08 8.81
C LEU A 17 -8.85 2.78 8.38
N ARG A 18 -9.66 2.18 9.27
CA ARG A 18 -10.44 0.99 8.92
C ARG A 18 -11.38 1.26 7.74
N LYS A 19 -12.16 2.34 7.79
CA LYS A 19 -13.08 2.70 6.71
C LYS A 19 -12.37 2.92 5.38
N ASP A 20 -11.17 3.52 5.42
CA ASP A 20 -10.38 3.73 4.21
C ASP A 20 -9.86 2.40 3.64
N LEU A 21 -9.28 1.54 4.47
CA LEU A 21 -8.80 0.21 4.05
C LEU A 21 -9.94 -0.62 3.43
N GLU A 22 -11.11 -0.66 4.06
CA GLU A 22 -12.31 -1.33 3.54
C GLU A 22 -12.73 -0.74 2.18
N ALA A 23 -12.74 0.59 2.04
CA ALA A 23 -13.15 1.26 0.81
C ALA A 23 -12.17 1.03 -0.37
N THR A 24 -10.89 0.72 -0.09
CA THR A 24 -9.89 0.46 -1.12
C THR A 24 -10.02 -0.92 -1.77
N GLY A 25 -10.73 -1.86 -1.12
CA GLY A 25 -10.74 -3.27 -1.53
C GLY A 25 -9.37 -3.96 -1.40
N TRP A 26 -8.41 -3.37 -0.68
CA TRP A 26 -7.11 -3.99 -0.46
C TRP A 26 -7.24 -5.20 0.46
N GLY A 27 -6.85 -6.36 -0.07
CA GLY A 27 -6.97 -7.64 0.60
C GLY A 27 -6.23 -8.73 -0.17
N VAL A 28 -6.20 -9.94 0.40
CA VAL A 28 -5.39 -11.07 -0.10
C VAL A 28 -5.65 -11.36 -1.58
N ASP A 29 -6.92 -11.44 -1.98
CA ASP A 29 -7.29 -11.77 -3.37
C ASP A 29 -6.93 -10.65 -4.34
N ALA A 30 -7.13 -9.39 -3.94
CA ALA A 30 -6.77 -8.24 -4.75
C ALA A 30 -5.25 -8.15 -4.96
N VAL A 31 -4.46 -8.48 -3.93
CA VAL A 31 -2.99 -8.53 -4.02
C VAL A 31 -2.52 -9.69 -4.89
N ALA A 32 -3.11 -10.88 -4.73
CA ALA A 32 -2.76 -12.04 -5.55
C ALA A 32 -3.06 -11.78 -7.03
N HIS A 33 -4.21 -11.15 -7.33
CA HIS A 33 -4.56 -10.73 -8.69
C HIS A 33 -3.58 -9.68 -9.24
N LEU A 34 -3.25 -8.66 -8.44
CA LEU A 34 -2.32 -7.57 -8.81
C LEU A 34 -0.92 -8.10 -9.13
N LEU A 35 -0.38 -9.00 -8.31
CA LEU A 35 0.98 -9.53 -8.47
C LEU A 35 1.06 -10.64 -9.51
N GLY A 36 -0.04 -11.37 -9.70
CA GLY A 36 -0.08 -12.61 -10.46
C GLY A 36 0.46 -13.80 -9.66
N GLU A 37 0.03 -15.00 -10.05
CA GLU A 37 0.24 -16.25 -9.31
C GLU A 37 1.70 -16.51 -8.94
N VAL A 38 2.61 -16.35 -9.90
CA VAL A 38 4.04 -16.64 -9.68
C VAL A 38 4.67 -15.69 -8.65
N ALA A 39 4.35 -14.40 -8.72
CA ALA A 39 4.92 -13.41 -7.81
C ALA A 39 4.31 -13.49 -6.41
N ASP A 40 3.00 -13.77 -6.30
CA ASP A 40 2.34 -14.04 -5.01
C ASP A 40 2.92 -15.29 -4.35
N ALA A 41 3.03 -16.40 -5.09
CA ALA A 41 3.59 -17.66 -4.58
C ALA A 41 5.06 -17.52 -4.15
N ALA A 42 5.85 -16.68 -4.83
CA ALA A 42 7.21 -16.38 -4.42
C ALA A 42 7.24 -15.53 -3.14
N LEU A 43 6.37 -14.53 -3.02
CA LEU A 43 6.29 -13.68 -1.84
C LEU A 43 5.90 -14.49 -0.59
N ARG A 44 4.97 -15.45 -0.70
CA ARG A 44 4.61 -16.38 0.39
C ARG A 44 5.76 -17.28 0.86
N ARG A 45 6.83 -17.39 0.06
CA ARG A 45 8.07 -18.10 0.39
C ARG A 45 9.18 -17.13 0.81
N GLU A 46 8.82 -15.90 1.17
CA GLU A 46 9.73 -14.81 1.55
C GLU A 46 10.67 -14.36 0.42
N ILE A 47 10.35 -14.70 -0.83
CA ILE A 47 11.10 -14.25 -2.01
C ILE A 47 10.43 -12.98 -2.54
N ARG A 48 10.91 -11.82 -2.06
CA ARG A 48 10.29 -10.50 -2.35
C ARG A 48 10.51 -9.97 -3.76
N LEU A 49 11.62 -10.33 -4.42
CA LEU A 49 12.02 -9.72 -5.69
C LEU A 49 11.00 -9.89 -6.84
N PRO A 50 10.35 -11.05 -7.04
CA PRO A 50 9.29 -11.21 -8.03
C PRO A 50 8.12 -10.25 -7.81
N ALA A 51 7.66 -10.07 -6.57
CA ALA A 51 6.58 -9.13 -6.24
C ALA A 51 6.97 -7.68 -6.54
N LEU A 52 8.19 -7.27 -6.18
CA LEU A 52 8.72 -5.93 -6.52
C LEU A 52 8.73 -5.69 -8.05
N ARG A 53 9.14 -6.70 -8.83
CA ARG A 53 9.18 -6.61 -10.30
C ARG A 53 7.78 -6.60 -10.93
N ALA A 54 6.83 -7.37 -10.39
CA ALA A 54 5.46 -7.38 -10.87
C ALA A 54 4.77 -6.03 -10.60
N LEU A 55 4.83 -5.57 -9.35
CA LEU A 55 4.27 -4.28 -8.96
C LEU A 55 4.93 -3.10 -9.70
N GLY A 56 6.25 -3.16 -9.89
CA GLY A 56 6.98 -2.14 -10.65
C GLY A 56 6.50 -1.99 -12.10
N ARG A 57 6.08 -3.10 -12.74
CA ARG A 57 5.48 -3.05 -14.09
C ARG A 57 4.12 -2.38 -14.08
N VAL A 58 3.24 -2.79 -13.17
CA VAL A 58 1.90 -2.18 -13.02
C VAL A 58 2.02 -0.67 -12.80
N LEU A 59 2.88 -0.24 -11.87
CA LEU A 59 3.08 1.19 -11.59
C LEU A 59 3.71 1.95 -12.77
N ALA A 60 4.59 1.32 -13.54
CA ALA A 60 5.18 1.93 -14.73
C ALA A 60 4.15 2.07 -15.86
N GLU A 61 3.30 1.06 -16.05
CA GLU A 61 2.20 1.06 -17.01
C GLU A 61 1.20 2.18 -16.68
N ASP A 62 0.71 2.26 -15.44
CA ASP A 62 -0.18 3.32 -14.98
C ASP A 62 0.41 4.71 -15.26
N ARG A 63 1.68 4.92 -14.89
CA ARG A 63 2.35 6.21 -15.12
C ARG A 63 2.54 6.52 -16.60
N SER A 64 2.88 5.53 -17.42
CA SER A 64 3.01 5.72 -18.87
C SER A 64 1.67 6.08 -19.53
N ALA A 65 0.56 5.61 -18.97
CA ALA A 65 -0.79 5.95 -19.39
C ALA A 65 -1.29 7.28 -18.78
N GLY A 66 -0.49 7.95 -17.94
CA GLY A 66 -0.91 9.14 -17.21
C GLY A 66 -1.97 8.86 -16.13
N ALA A 67 -2.18 7.61 -15.77
CA ALA A 67 -3.13 7.19 -14.75
C ALA A 67 -2.56 7.35 -13.34
N THR A 68 -3.44 7.58 -12.37
CA THR A 68 -3.07 7.48 -10.95
C THR A 68 -3.06 6.00 -10.56
N PRO A 69 -2.02 5.51 -9.89
CA PRO A 69 -1.99 4.13 -9.41
C PRO A 69 -3.20 3.76 -8.58
N THR A 70 -3.66 2.52 -8.74
CA THR A 70 -4.79 2.01 -7.94
C THR A 70 -4.45 1.99 -6.43
N PRO A 71 -5.43 2.18 -5.54
CA PRO A 71 -5.20 2.08 -4.10
C PRO A 71 -4.54 0.76 -3.69
N THR A 72 -4.95 -0.36 -4.29
CA THR A 72 -4.35 -1.69 -4.06
C THR A 72 -2.85 -1.69 -4.38
N ALA A 73 -2.43 -1.06 -5.48
CA ALA A 73 -1.01 -0.97 -5.85
C ALA A 73 -0.20 -0.11 -4.87
N VAL A 74 -0.74 1.05 -4.48
CA VAL A 74 -0.11 1.96 -3.51
C VAL A 74 0.05 1.28 -2.14
N LEU A 75 -1.01 0.66 -1.62
CA LEU A 75 -1.00 0.01 -0.31
C LEU A 75 -0.12 -1.24 -0.30
N THR A 76 -0.09 -2.02 -1.38
CA THR A 76 0.82 -3.17 -1.52
C THR A 76 2.28 -2.72 -1.55
N ALA A 77 2.58 -1.64 -2.28
CA ALA A 77 3.92 -1.05 -2.31
C ALA A 77 4.37 -0.66 -0.90
N LEU A 78 3.54 0.11 -0.19
CA LEU A 78 3.87 0.66 1.12
C LEU A 78 3.93 -0.41 2.21
N PHE A 79 2.84 -1.16 2.42
CA PHE A 79 2.68 -2.02 3.59
C PHE A 79 3.28 -3.41 3.43
N MET A 80 3.20 -4.02 2.24
CA MET A 80 3.72 -5.39 2.04
C MET A 80 5.15 -5.39 1.53
N LEU A 81 5.51 -4.43 0.68
CA LEU A 81 6.81 -4.40 0.03
C LEU A 81 7.73 -3.29 0.58
N GLY A 82 7.31 -2.52 1.58
CA GLY A 82 8.13 -1.49 2.22
C GLY A 82 8.74 -0.49 1.22
N GLN A 83 8.01 -0.16 0.17
CA GLN A 83 8.43 0.81 -0.84
C GLN A 83 7.94 2.20 -0.45
N ALA A 84 8.78 3.20 -0.71
CA ALA A 84 8.36 4.60 -0.62
C ALA A 84 7.31 4.88 -1.70
N VAL A 85 6.24 5.58 -1.33
CA VAL A 85 5.18 6.03 -2.23
C VAL A 85 5.02 7.54 -2.13
N PRO A 86 4.62 8.24 -3.21
CA PRO A 86 4.30 9.66 -3.14
C PRO A 86 3.14 9.92 -2.16
N ALA A 87 3.30 10.92 -1.29
CA ALA A 87 2.28 11.31 -0.29
C ALA A 87 0.89 11.52 -0.93
N ARG A 88 0.84 12.18 -2.09
CA ARG A 88 -0.40 12.42 -2.85
C ARG A 88 -1.12 11.15 -3.28
N GLU A 89 -0.39 10.08 -3.58
CA GLU A 89 -0.98 8.79 -3.99
C GLU A 89 -1.54 8.07 -2.77
N LEU A 90 -0.87 8.18 -1.62
CA LEU A 90 -1.39 7.67 -0.35
C LEU A 90 -2.59 8.47 0.16
N ASP A 91 -2.57 9.80 0.02
CA ASP A 91 -3.70 10.69 0.37
C ASP A 91 -4.92 10.42 -0.50
N TRP A 92 -4.71 10.08 -1.78
CA TRP A 92 -5.78 9.54 -2.61
C TRP A 92 -6.29 8.26 -1.96
N ALA A 93 -5.43 7.24 -1.82
CA ALA A 93 -5.81 5.89 -1.38
C ALA A 93 -6.55 5.88 -0.03
N LEU A 94 -6.13 6.72 0.92
CA LEU A 94 -6.68 6.84 2.27
C LEU A 94 -7.30 8.23 2.48
N ARG A 95 -8.48 8.47 1.92
CA ARG A 95 -9.09 9.81 1.84
C ARG A 95 -9.40 10.43 3.22
N ARG A 96 -9.72 9.61 4.23
CA ARG A 96 -10.02 10.07 5.59
C ARG A 96 -8.74 10.22 6.39
N THR A 97 -7.91 9.18 6.43
CA THR A 97 -6.68 9.19 7.23
C THR A 97 -5.66 10.17 6.67
N ARG A 98 -5.40 10.08 5.36
CA ARG A 98 -4.30 10.77 4.66
C ARG A 98 -2.93 10.55 5.34
N THR A 99 -1.87 11.03 4.73
CA THR A 99 -0.54 11.08 5.34
C THR A 99 -0.55 11.90 6.64
N ALA A 100 -1.34 12.98 6.68
CA ALA A 100 -1.50 13.82 7.87
C ALA A 100 -1.96 13.03 9.10
N GLY A 101 -2.91 12.11 8.96
CA GLY A 101 -3.37 11.27 10.07
C GLY A 101 -2.37 10.20 10.48
N ALA A 102 -1.43 9.83 9.62
CA ALA A 102 -0.38 8.85 9.91
C ALA A 102 0.84 9.44 10.65
N VAL A 103 1.01 10.77 10.61
CA VAL A 103 2.10 11.49 11.29
C VAL A 103 1.63 12.26 12.54
N ALA A 104 0.33 12.20 12.83
CA ALA A 104 -0.31 12.89 13.95
C ALA A 104 -0.08 12.19 15.29
#